data_AF-A0A931X0X3-F1
#
_entry.id   AF-A0A931X0X3-F1
#
_cell.length_a   1.000
_cell.length_b   1.000
_cell.length_c   1.000
_cell.angle_alpha   90.00
_cell.angle_beta   90.00
_cell.angle_gamma   90.00
#
_symmetry.space_group_name_H-M   'P 1'
#
loop_
_entity.id
_entity.type
_entity.pdbx_description
1 polymer ?
#
loop_
_entity_poly.entity_id
_entity_poly.type
_entity_poly.pdbx_seq_one_letter_code
_entity_poly.pdbx_strand_id
1 'polypeptide(L)' 'MTVATPLPGGVTQIANSVTIADDGTNGTDPTPGNNTGSDTTPVTGAPDMSVTKSDGGASVAPGGTVSYTLSYGRMDLRA' A
#
# COMPACT_ATOMS: atom_id res chain seq x y z
N MET A 1 8.04 -15.85 9.56
CA MET A 1 7.66 -14.88 8.51
C MET A 1 8.64 -13.72 8.56
N THR A 2 9.16 -13.25 7.42
CA THR A 2 10.04 -12.07 7.33
C THR A 2 9.46 -11.10 6.31
N VAL A 3 9.48 -9.80 6.61
CA VAL A 3 8.98 -8.76 5.71
C VAL A 3 10.07 -8.37 4.71
N ALA A 4 9.70 -8.21 3.43
CA ALA A 4 10.63 -7.77 2.40
C ALA A 4 11.05 -6.30 2.61
N THR A 5 12.33 -6.00 2.39
CA THR A 5 12.90 -4.65 2.51
C THR A 5 13.64 -4.26 1.22
N PRO A 6 13.18 -3.22 0.48
CA PRO A 6 11.96 -2.45 0.70
C PRO A 6 10.69 -3.25 0.38
N LEU A 7 9.57 -2.86 0.97
CA LEU A 7 8.27 -3.45 0.67
C LEU A 7 7.87 -3.13 -0.79
N PRO A 8 7.35 -4.09 -1.58
CA PRO A 8 6.85 -3.81 -2.91
C PRO A 8 5.77 -2.72 -2.91
N GLY A 9 5.75 -1.89 -3.97
CA GLY A 9 4.73 -0.87 -4.14
C GLY A 9 3.32 -1.47 -4.22
N GLY A 10 2.33 -0.79 -3.64
CA GLY A 10 0.93 -1.22 -3.64
C GLY A 10 0.54 -2.22 -2.54
N VAL A 11 1.48 -2.64 -1.69
CA VAL A 11 1.13 -3.42 -0.49
C VAL A 11 0.45 -2.51 0.52
N THR A 12 -0.80 -2.83 0.87
CA THR A 12 -1.62 -2.07 1.83
C THR A 12 -1.76 -2.76 3.19
N GLN A 13 -1.40 -4.04 3.28
CA GLN A 13 -1.53 -4.84 4.50
C GLN A 13 -0.53 -5.99 4.52
N ILE A 14 -0.03 -6.33 5.71
CA ILE A 14 0.77 -7.52 5.99
C ILE A 14 -0.09 -8.46 6.84
N ALA A 15 -0.27 -9.71 6.41
CA ALA A 15 -1.04 -10.73 7.14
C ALA A 15 -0.12 -11.82 7.68
N ASN A 16 -0.28 -12.18 8.95
CA ASN A 16 0.41 -13.30 9.59
C ASN A 16 -0.62 -14.30 10.12
N SER A 17 -0.34 -15.59 9.99
CA SER A 17 -1.20 -16.66 10.51
C SER A 17 -0.35 -17.74 11.17
N VAL A 18 -0.87 -18.29 12.26
CA VAL A 18 -0.25 -19.38 13.02
C VAL A 18 -1.29 -20.46 13.28
N THR A 19 -0.84 -21.70 13.26
CA THR A 19 -1.65 -22.86 13.59
C THR A 19 -0.92 -23.72 14.62
N ILE A 20 -1.65 -24.26 15.57
CA ILE A 20 -1.18 -25.32 16.47
C ILE A 20 -1.89 -26.63 16.12
N ALA A 21 -1.27 -27.76 16.42
CA ALA A 21 -1.85 -29.07 16.19
C ALA A 21 -1.66 -29.94 17.44
N ASP A 22 -2.66 -30.76 17.73
CA ASP A 22 -2.60 -31.79 18.76
C ASP A 22 -1.48 -32.80 18.42
N ASP A 23 -0.71 -33.19 19.43
CA ASP A 23 0.34 -34.20 19.29
C ASP A 23 -0.21 -35.63 19.35
N GLY A 24 -1.50 -35.79 19.66
CA GLY A 24 -2.23 -37.06 19.69
C GLY A 24 -1.92 -37.93 20.90
N THR A 25 -1.12 -37.45 21.87
CA THR A 25 -0.67 -38.24 23.02
C THR A 25 -1.44 -37.96 24.31
N ASN A 26 -2.23 -36.88 24.34
CA ASN A 26 -2.93 -36.40 25.55
C ASN A 26 -4.46 -36.41 25.42
N GLY A 27 -5.00 -37.24 24.53
CA GLY A 27 -6.42 -37.26 24.18
C GLY A 27 -6.77 -36.26 23.09
N THR A 28 -7.95 -36.39 22.49
CA THR A 28 -8.38 -35.52 21.37
C THR A 28 -8.60 -34.09 21.84
N ASP A 29 -8.13 -33.13 21.05
CA ASP A 29 -8.46 -31.71 21.25
C ASP A 29 -9.98 -31.49 21.34
N PRO A 30 -10.50 -30.99 22.48
CA PRO A 30 -11.91 -30.75 22.67
C PRO A 30 -12.43 -29.54 21.86
N THR A 31 -11.55 -28.69 21.34
CA THR A 31 -11.89 -27.45 20.63
C THR A 31 -11.09 -27.23 19.34
N PRO A 32 -11.12 -28.13 18.33
CA PRO A 32 -10.30 -28.01 17.12
C PRO A 32 -10.45 -26.69 16.34
N GLY A 33 -11.58 -26.00 16.52
CA GLY A 33 -11.87 -24.71 15.90
C GLY A 33 -11.04 -23.53 16.43
N ASN A 34 -10.32 -23.65 17.54
CA ASN A 34 -9.53 -22.55 18.12
C ASN A 34 -8.01 -22.65 17.85
N ASN A 35 -7.59 -23.60 17.02
CA ASN A 35 -6.17 -23.86 16.74
C ASN A 35 -5.51 -22.90 15.75
N THR A 36 -6.21 -21.83 15.34
CA THR A 36 -5.70 -20.85 14.39
C THR A 36 -5.77 -19.45 14.97
N GLY A 37 -4.67 -18.71 14.82
CA GLY A 37 -4.60 -17.28 15.10
C GLY A 37 -4.14 -16.51 13.86
N SER A 38 -4.75 -15.35 13.60
CA SER A 38 -4.35 -14.47 12.51
C SER A 38 -4.26 -13.03 12.99
N ASP A 39 -3.30 -12.29 12.44
CA ASP A 39 -3.15 -10.85 12.67
C ASP A 39 -2.88 -10.13 11.34
N THR A 40 -3.35 -8.89 11.25
CA THR A 40 -3.11 -8.03 10.09
C THR A 40 -2.58 -6.67 10.53
N THR A 41 -1.47 -6.25 9.93
CA THR A 41 -0.89 -4.92 10.15
C THR A 41 -1.11 -4.05 8.90
N PRO A 42 -1.88 -2.95 8.97
CA PRO A 42 -2.02 -1.99 7.87
C PRO A 42 -0.69 -1.34 7.53
N VAL A 43 -0.45 -1.10 6.24
CA VAL A 43 0.71 -0.34 5.76
C VAL A 43 0.25 1.07 5.41
N THR A 44 0.65 2.04 6.22
CA THR A 44 0.41 3.46 5.98
C THR A 44 1.68 4.08 5.39
N GLY A 45 1.63 4.50 4.13
CA GLY A 45 2.82 5.02 3.44
C GLY A 45 2.67 5.26 1.95
N ALA A 46 1.44 5.43 1.46
CA ALA A 46 1.26 5.88 0.08
C ALA A 46 1.93 7.26 -0.06
N PRO A 47 2.77 7.46 -1.09
CA PRO A 47 3.36 8.78 -1.32
C PRO A 47 2.23 9.77 -1.60
N ASP A 48 2.22 10.89 -0.87
CA ASP A 48 1.39 12.03 -1.27
C ASP A 48 2.03 12.65 -2.51
N MET A 49 1.29 12.67 -3.63
CA MET A 49 1.77 13.12 -4.93
C MET A 49 0.75 14.07 -5.55
N SER A 50 1.24 15.15 -6.14
CA SER A 50 0.43 16.11 -6.89
C SER A 50 0.95 16.28 -8.30
N VAL A 51 0.04 16.65 -9.20
CA VAL A 51 0.33 17.06 -10.57
C VAL A 51 -0.35 18.38 -10.84
N THR A 52 0.39 19.35 -11.35
CA THR A 52 -0.13 20.63 -11.83
C THR A 52 0.16 20.78 -13.31
N LYS A 53 -0.76 21.42 -14.03
CA LYS A 53 -0.66 21.66 -15.47
C LYS A 53 -0.77 23.16 -15.72
N SER A 54 0.11 23.70 -16.55
CA SER A 54 0.09 25.11 -16.95
C SER A 54 0.46 25.24 -18.42
N ASP A 55 -0.23 26.12 -19.13
CA ASP A 55 0.14 26.58 -20.49
C ASP A 55 0.97 27.87 -20.46
N GLY A 56 1.33 28.36 -19.28
CA GLY A 56 2.03 29.65 -19.12
C GLY A 56 1.24 30.86 -19.61
N GLY A 57 -0.09 30.76 -19.76
CA GLY A 57 -0.94 31.85 -20.27
C GLY A 57 -1.01 31.94 -21.80
N ALA A 58 -0.83 30.82 -22.49
CA ALA A 58 -0.88 30.77 -23.95
C ALA A 58 -2.26 31.18 -24.50
N SER A 59 -2.25 31.91 -25.62
CA SER A 59 -3.43 32.21 -26.43
C SER A 59 -3.10 31.93 -27.89
N VAL A 60 -3.93 31.14 -28.56
CA VAL A 60 -3.71 30.70 -29.95
C VAL A 60 -4.97 30.86 -30.79
N ALA A 61 -4.79 31.12 -32.09
CA ALA A 61 -5.89 31.14 -33.06
C ALA A 61 -6.48 29.72 -33.25
N PRO A 62 -7.73 29.60 -33.75
CA PRO A 62 -8.32 28.31 -34.08
C PRO A 62 -7.42 27.47 -35.00
N GLY A 63 -7.17 26.21 -34.63
CA GLY A 63 -6.24 25.31 -35.32
C GLY A 63 -4.78 25.41 -34.85
N GLY A 64 -4.45 26.35 -33.96
CA GLY A 64 -3.13 26.43 -33.32
C GLY A 64 -2.91 25.37 -32.23
N THR A 65 -1.64 25.14 -31.88
CA THR A 65 -1.23 24.19 -30.82
C THR A 65 -0.86 24.93 -29.53
N VAL A 66 -1.32 24.43 -28.38
CA VAL A 66 -0.92 24.90 -27.06
C VAL A 66 -0.01 23.88 -26.39
N SER A 67 1.18 24.31 -25.97
CA SER A 67 2.10 23.50 -25.18
C SER A 67 1.79 23.64 -23.70
N TYR A 68 1.84 22.53 -22.97
CA TYR A 68 1.61 22.50 -21.54
C TYR A 68 2.82 21.93 -20.81
N THR A 69 3.13 22.53 -19.67
CA THR A 69 4.06 21.99 -18.69
C THR A 69 3.27 21.24 -17.62
N LEU A 70 3.65 19.98 -17.38
CA LEU A 70 3.15 19.19 -16.27
C LEU A 70 4.25 19.13 -15.20
N SER A 71 3.96 19.65 -14.02
CA SER A 71 4.83 19.55 -12.85
C SER A 71 4.26 18.52 -11.90
N TYR A 72 5.09 17.60 -11.43
CA TYR A 72 4.70 16.61 -10.44
C TYR A 72 5.65 16.67 -9.24
N GLY A 73 5.13 16.42 -8.05
CA GLY A 73 5.92 16.49 -6.83
C GLY A 73 5.20 15.88 -5.65
N ARG A 74 5.96 15.58 -4.60
CA ARG A 74 5.38 15.19 -3.33
C ARG A 74 4.67 16.42 -2.75
N MET A 75 3.39 16.29 -2.38
CA MET A 75 2.86 17.26 -1.42
C MET A 75 3.53 16.95 -0.08
N ASP A 76 3.90 17.99 0.62
CA ASP A 76 4.87 18.02 1.71
C ASP A 76 4.62 17.00 2.84
N LEU A 77 5.67 16.28 3.24
CA LEU A 77 5.88 15.93 4.65
C LEU A 77 6.89 16.95 5.18
N ARG A 78 6.42 18.02 5.81
CA ARG A 78 7.31 18.89 6.58
C ARG A 78 7.88 18.06 7.73
N ALA A 79 9.20 17.89 7.74
CA ALA A 79 9.95 17.34 8.86
C ALA A 79 9.96 18.31 10.05
#